data_AF-A0A1E7RTI0-F1
#
_entry.id   AF-A0A1E7RTI0-F1
#
_cell.length_a   1.000
_cell.length_b   1.000
_cell.length_c   1.000
_cell.angle_alpha   90.00
_cell.angle_beta   90.00
_cell.angle_gamma   90.00
#
_symmetry.space_group_name_H-M   'P 1'
#
loop_
_entity.id
_entity.type
_entity.pdbx_description
1 polymer ?
#
loop_
_entity_poly.entity_id
_entity_poly.type
_entity_poly.pdbx_seq_one_letter_code
_entity_poly.pdbx_strand_id
1 'polypeptide(L)'
;MNRDGGSLFAFYEVVEVIAGRSMIGPIVGCRGAVLGMARNDETGTWSYSVHMVESGKSWSLRESELIATGSHMARGDFYDGSSIRVLTDPETGEGNLADP
;
A
#
# COMPACT_ATOMS: atom_id res chain seq x y z
N MET A 1 -21.74 2.51 -13.13
CA MET A 1 -20.44 2.98 -12.62
C MET A 1 -19.73 1.75 -12.07
N ASN A 2 -18.63 1.40 -12.73
CA ASN A 2 -17.84 0.16 -12.78
C ASN A 2 -18.35 -1.08 -12.00
N ARG A 3 -19.01 -1.96 -12.77
CA ARG A 3 -19.11 -3.40 -12.48
C ARG A 3 -17.93 -4.09 -13.16
N ASP A 4 -16.81 -4.19 -12.47
CA ASP A 4 -15.69 -5.09 -12.77
C ASP A 4 -14.84 -5.13 -11.50
N GLY A 5 -14.33 -6.30 -11.10
CA GLY A 5 -13.59 -6.53 -9.85
C GLY A 5 -12.23 -5.83 -9.73
N GLY A 6 -12.08 -4.64 -10.32
CA GLY A 6 -10.92 -3.77 -10.18
C GLY A 6 -10.85 -3.12 -8.80
N SER A 7 -9.65 -2.71 -8.43
CA SER A 7 -9.39 -1.98 -7.19
C SER A 7 -10.03 -0.59 -7.22
N LEU A 8 -10.51 -0.10 -6.05
CA LEU A 8 -11.02 1.27 -5.92
C LEU A 8 -9.93 2.34 -5.85
N PHE A 9 -8.68 1.97 -5.54
CA PHE A 9 -7.58 2.91 -5.36
C PHE A 9 -6.40 2.56 -6.26
N ALA A 10 -5.64 3.57 -6.68
CA ALA A 10 -4.43 3.37 -7.46
C ALA A 10 -3.15 3.47 -6.60
N PHE A 11 -2.03 2.97 -7.12
CA PHE A 11 -0.72 3.26 -6.54
C PHE A 11 -0.49 4.78 -6.47
N TYR A 12 0.07 5.21 -5.34
CA TYR A 12 0.35 6.59 -4.97
C TYR A 12 -0.88 7.50 -4.84
N GLU A 13 -2.09 6.95 -4.92
CA GLU A 13 -3.29 7.69 -4.57
C GLU A 13 -3.28 8.03 -3.08
N VAL A 14 -3.66 9.26 -2.75
CA VAL A 14 -3.80 9.72 -1.37
C VAL A 14 -5.19 9.39 -0.89
N VAL A 15 -5.27 8.64 0.19
CA VAL A 15 -6.50 8.20 0.84
C VAL A 15 -6.57 8.72 2.26
N GLU A 16 -7.79 8.86 2.77
CA GLU A 16 -8.06 9.18 4.17
C GLU A 16 -8.66 7.96 4.87
N VAL A 17 -8.22 7.69 6.09
CA VAL A 17 -8.70 6.57 6.90
C VAL A 17 -9.96 7.00 7.64
N ILE A 18 -11.12 6.46 7.29
CA ILE A 18 -12.42 7.04 7.75
C ILE A 18 -13.00 6.38 8.99
N ALA A 19 -12.86 5.07 9.13
CA ALA A 19 -13.26 4.27 10.28
C ALA A 19 -12.95 2.80 9.99
N GLY A 20 -12.76 2.00 11.02
CA GLY A 20 -12.61 0.57 10.84
C GLY A 20 -12.43 -0.16 12.16
N ARG A 21 -11.74 -1.29 12.09
CA ARG A 21 -11.40 -2.11 13.26
C ARG A 21 -10.67 -1.31 14.36
N SER A 22 -10.87 -1.68 15.62
CA SER A 22 -10.31 -0.97 16.78
C SER A 22 -8.79 -0.76 16.71
N MET A 23 -8.06 -1.69 16.08
CA MET A 23 -6.60 -1.61 15.92
C MET A 23 -6.11 -0.47 15.02
N ILE A 24 -6.96 0.12 14.18
CA ILE A 24 -6.60 1.28 13.34
C ILE A 24 -7.11 2.60 13.92
N GLY A 25 -7.76 2.58 15.09
CA GLY A 25 -8.27 3.78 15.77
C GLY A 25 -7.27 4.95 15.84
N PRO A 26 -5.98 4.71 16.16
CA PRO A 26 -4.98 5.78 16.23
C PRO A 26 -4.67 6.51 14.91
N ILE A 27 -5.09 5.96 13.76
CA ILE A 27 -4.82 6.54 12.43
C ILE A 27 -6.09 6.96 11.69
N VAL A 28 -7.27 6.91 12.34
CA VAL A 28 -8.51 7.42 11.76
C VAL A 28 -8.40 8.95 11.61
N GLY A 29 -8.82 9.46 10.46
CA GLY A 29 -8.67 10.85 10.02
C GLY A 29 -7.31 11.17 9.40
N CYS A 30 -6.32 10.28 9.53
CA CYS A 30 -5.02 10.47 8.91
C CYS A 30 -5.07 10.20 7.41
N ARG A 31 -4.16 10.86 6.68
CA ARG A 31 -3.96 10.66 5.25
C ARG A 31 -2.68 9.89 4.98
N GLY A 32 -2.71 9.07 3.95
CA GLY A 32 -1.54 8.35 3.48
C GLY A 32 -1.64 7.98 2.01
N ALA A 33 -0.52 7.57 1.44
CA ALA A 33 -0.45 7.15 0.05
C ALA A 33 -0.48 5.62 -0.06
N VAL A 34 -1.20 5.10 -1.05
CA VAL A 34 -1.22 3.66 -1.36
C VAL A 34 0.11 3.25 -1.99
N LEU A 35 0.91 2.43 -1.29
CA LEU A 35 2.19 1.91 -1.77
C LEU A 35 2.16 0.41 -2.09
N GLY A 36 1.08 -0.27 -1.76
CA GLY A 36 0.91 -1.69 -2.04
C GLY A 36 -0.55 -2.04 -2.19
N MET A 37 -0.83 -2.98 -3.08
CA MET A 37 -2.18 -3.44 -3.41
C MET A 37 -2.14 -4.95 -3.53
N ALA A 38 -3.04 -5.63 -2.83
CA ALA A 38 -3.17 -7.08 -2.89
C ALA A 38 -4.63 -7.46 -2.93
N ARG A 39 -4.96 -8.43 -3.79
CA ARG A 39 -6.29 -9.00 -3.90
C ARG A 39 -6.26 -10.44 -3.39
N ASN A 40 -7.22 -10.81 -2.57
CA ASN A 40 -7.46 -12.21 -2.24
C ASN A 40 -8.23 -12.84 -3.42
N ASP A 41 -7.68 -13.88 -4.04
CA ASP A 41 -8.28 -14.51 -5.23
C ASP A 41 -9.56 -15.30 -4.91
N GLU A 42 -9.70 -15.83 -3.70
CA GLU A 42 -10.88 -16.60 -3.26
C GLU A 42 -12.07 -15.68 -2.96
N THR A 43 -11.85 -14.59 -2.24
CA THR A 43 -12.91 -13.67 -1.80
C THR A 43 -13.07 -12.47 -2.74
N GLY A 44 -12.09 -12.21 -3.59
CA GLY A 44 -11.99 -11.03 -4.43
C GLY A 44 -11.67 -9.73 -3.68
N THR A 45 -11.46 -9.77 -2.36
CA THR A 45 -11.32 -8.56 -1.53
C THR A 45 -9.95 -7.92 -1.68
N TRP A 46 -9.92 -6.60 -1.80
CA TRP A 46 -8.69 -5.81 -1.83
C TRP A 46 -8.22 -5.41 -0.44
N SER A 47 -6.89 -5.39 -0.31
CA SER A 47 -6.16 -4.84 0.81
C SER A 47 -5.05 -3.93 0.29
N TYR A 48 -4.77 -2.88 1.07
CA TYR A 48 -3.89 -1.80 0.68
C TYR A 48 -2.83 -1.59 1.74
N SER A 49 -1.58 -1.39 1.33
CA SER A 49 -0.52 -0.88 2.19
C SER A 49 -0.51 0.64 2.05
N VAL A 50 -0.96 1.36 3.08
CA VAL A 50 -1.04 2.82 3.09
C VAL A 50 0.07 3.39 3.96
N HIS A 51 0.93 4.19 3.36
CA HIS A 51 2.02 4.88 4.05
C HIS A 51 1.55 6.24 4.57
N MET A 52 1.57 6.41 5.89
CA MET A 52 1.11 7.62 6.55
C MET A 52 2.21 8.69 6.47
N VAL A 53 1.92 9.78 5.75
CA VAL A 53 2.90 10.85 5.46
C VAL A 53 3.46 11.47 6.74
N GLU A 54 2.62 11.67 7.76
CA GLU A 54 3.02 12.33 9.01
C GLU A 54 3.90 11.45 9.90
N SER A 55 3.70 10.13 9.88
CA SER A 55 4.38 9.21 10.81
C SER A 55 5.44 8.33 10.17
N GLY A 56 5.52 8.28 8.84
CA GLY A 56 6.41 7.39 8.09
C GLY A 56 6.10 5.90 8.26
N LYS A 57 4.94 5.56 8.82
CA LYS A 57 4.53 4.16 9.06
C LYS A 57 3.53 3.69 8.00
N SER A 58 3.71 2.45 7.56
CA SER A 58 2.77 1.80 6.65
C SER A 58 1.80 0.89 7.39
N TRP A 59 0.54 0.91 6.96
CA TRP A 59 -0.55 0.13 7.54
C TRP A 59 -1.24 -0.71 6.47
N SER A 60 -1.58 -1.95 6.83
CA SER A 60 -2.46 -2.79 6.01
C SER A 60 -3.92 -2.44 6.31
N LEU A 61 -4.64 -1.95 5.32
CA LEU A 61 -6.01 -1.46 5.42
C LEU A 61 -6.89 -2.14 4.38
N ARG A 62 -8.16 -2.33 4.73
CA ARG A 62 -9.17 -2.85 3.81
C ARG A 62 -9.71 -1.73 2.95
N GLU A 63 -10.25 -2.10 1.80
CA GLU A 63 -10.91 -1.16 0.89
C GLU A 63 -11.98 -0.30 1.59
N SER A 64 -12.77 -0.91 2.49
CA SER A 64 -13.84 -0.24 3.22
C SER A 64 -13.39 0.73 4.32
N GLU A 65 -12.09 0.75 4.65
CA GLU A 65 -11.53 1.58 5.72
C GLU A 65 -10.96 2.91 5.18
N LEU A 66 -11.07 3.12 3.86
CA LEU A 66 -10.44 4.20 3.12
C LEU A 66 -11.46 4.97 2.29
N ILE A 67 -11.17 6.25 2.07
CA ILE A 67 -11.83 7.06 1.05
C ILE A 67 -10.81 7.77 0.18
N ALA A 68 -11.12 7.88 -1.11
CA ALA A 68 -10.31 8.63 -2.07
C ALA A 68 -10.36 10.13 -1.73
N THR A 69 -9.20 10.79 -1.77
CA THR A 69 -9.14 12.26 -1.65
C THR A 69 -9.10 12.95 -3.01
N GLY A 70 -8.96 12.18 -4.10
CA GLY A 70 -8.71 12.70 -5.45
C GLY A 70 -7.28 13.21 -5.68
N SER A 71 -6.43 13.22 -4.65
CA SER A 71 -5.03 13.62 -4.75
C SER A 71 -4.12 12.42 -4.99
N HIS A 72 -2.96 12.67 -5.63
CA HIS A 72 -1.94 11.66 -5.87
C HIS A 72 -0.57 12.22 -5.50
N MET A 73 0.28 11.36 -4.97
CA MET A 73 1.71 11.64 -4.78
C MET A 73 2.52 11.03 -5.91
N ALA A 74 3.76 11.48 -6.06
CA ALA A 74 4.69 10.91 -7.02
C ALA A 74 5.46 9.74 -6.39
N ARG A 75 5.87 8.79 -7.22
CA ARG A 75 6.80 7.73 -6.80
C ARG A 75 8.07 8.30 -6.15
N GLY A 76 8.59 9.39 -6.70
CA GLY A 76 9.80 10.07 -6.22
C GLY A 76 9.68 10.63 -4.80
N ASP A 77 8.46 10.78 -4.27
CA ASP A 77 8.24 11.20 -2.89
C ASP A 77 8.61 10.10 -1.87
N PHE A 78 8.70 8.83 -2.31
CA PHE A 78 8.94 7.67 -1.45
C PHE A 78 10.22 6.90 -1.79
N TYR A 79 10.72 7.05 -3.02
CA TYR A 79 11.88 6.31 -3.50
C TYR A 79 12.82 7.29 -4.20
N ASP A 80 14.10 7.23 -3.84
CA ASP A 80 15.16 8.06 -4.42
C ASP A 80 15.59 7.61 -5.83
N GLY A 81 14.97 6.55 -6.36
CA GLY A 81 15.29 5.97 -7.65
C GLY A 81 16.49 5.02 -7.63
N SER A 82 17.13 4.82 -6.48
CA SER A 82 18.15 3.79 -6.32
C SER A 82 17.52 2.39 -6.49
N SER A 83 18.35 1.43 -6.89
CA SER A 83 17.97 0.02 -6.95
C SER A 83 19.06 -0.82 -6.31
N ILE A 84 18.64 -1.92 -5.69
CA ILE A 84 19.52 -2.89 -5.06
C ILE A 84 19.28 -4.22 -5.77
N ARG A 85 20.36 -4.94 -6.09
CA ARG A 85 20.28 -6.26 -6.69
C ARG A 85 20.26 -7.31 -5.58
N VAL A 86 19.35 -8.27 -5.71
CA VAL A 86 19.27 -9.43 -4.81
C VAL A 86 19.62 -10.68 -5.61
N LEU A 87 20.48 -11.52 -5.05
CA LEU A 87 20.78 -12.85 -5.54
C LEU A 87 19.93 -13.85 -4.78
N THR A 88 19.09 -14.57 -5.49
CA THR A 88 18.20 -15.58 -4.91
C THR A 88 18.79 -16.97 -5.10
N ASP A 89 18.88 -17.74 -4.03
CA ASP A 89 19.15 -19.17 -4.09
C ASP A 89 17.92 -19.89 -4.70
N PRO A 90 18.08 -20.60 -5.84
CA PRO A 90 16.95 -21.25 -6.50
C PRO A 90 16.41 -22.48 -5.75
N GLU A 91 17.18 -23.09 -4.84
CA GLU A 91 16.75 -24.26 -4.07
C GLU A 91 15.97 -23.86 -2.82
N THR A 92 16.41 -22.82 -2.11
CA THR A 92 15.82 -22.38 -0.84
C THR A 92 14.86 -21.19 -0.99
N GLY A 93 15.03 -20.39 -2.05
CA GLY A 93 14.34 -19.11 -2.22
C GLY A 93 14.90 -17.96 -1.37
N GLU A 94 15.94 -18.20 -0.57
CA GLU A 94 16.58 -17.18 0.25
C GLU A 94 17.33 -16.16 -0.61
N GLY A 95 17.29 -14.88 -0.21
CA GLY A 95 17.90 -13.78 -0.94
C GLY A 95 19.05 -13.14 -0.18
N ASN A 96 20.18 -12.91 -0.86
CA ASN A 96 21.29 -12.10 -0.36
C ASN A 96 21.42 -10.82 -1.19
N LEU A 97 21.80 -9.71 -0.55
CA LEU A 97 22.17 -8.50 -1.30
C LEU A 97 23.40 -8.81 -2.14
N ALA A 98 23.36 -8.48 -3.42
CA ALA A 98 24.59 -8.46 -4.21
C ALA A 98 25.44 -7.29 -3.72
N ASP A 99 26.72 -7.55 -3.40
CA ASP A 99 27.66 -6.45 -3.16
C ASP A 99 27.69 -5.51 -4.38
N PRO A 100 27.88 -4.18 -4.16
CA PRO A 100 27.91 -3.19 -5.22
C PRO A 100 29.01 -3.43 -6.28
#